data_AF-A0A9N8ETI8-F1
#
_entry.id   AF-A0A9N8ETI8-F1
#
_cell.length_a   1.000
_cell.length_b   1.000
_cell.length_c   1.000
_cell.angle_alpha   90.00
_cell.angle_beta   90.00
_cell.angle_gamma   90.00
#
_symmetry.space_group_name_H-M   'P 1'
#
loop_
_entity.id
_entity.type
_entity.pdbx_description
1 polymer ?
#
loop_
_entity_poly.entity_id
_entity_poly.type
_entity_poly.pdbx_seq_one_letter_code
_entity_poly.pdbx_strand_id
1 'polypeptide(L)'
;MSDLAPFVAAALKDKVVAELLEENRRLKRQVDSFQRVRITGKNGFPVYAEHDFALGKPTDHGWWVVRLPTAATTVSPLVEPIPCPMSQLADCEVHVGNFRNMTCRDFQDCFFDGNPKGYFSLFATKGLWLCCYLDGVSDPHYRALCRAAATQETVHEILRTHFDDPMEDLNVYFTHLTFCGGSASEAIRHLELLPEQPHAHAQEDASL
;
A
#
# COMPACT_ATOMS: atom_id res chain seq x y z
N MET A 1 8.96 -52.18 -37.62
CA MET A 1 9.09 -50.72 -37.87
C MET A 1 8.03 -49.99 -37.04
N SER A 2 8.39 -49.53 -35.86
CA SER A 2 7.61 -48.54 -35.10
C SER A 2 8.57 -47.64 -34.33
N ASP A 3 9.56 -47.10 -35.04
CA ASP A 3 10.56 -46.19 -34.49
C ASP A 3 10.01 -44.77 -34.29
N LEU A 4 8.77 -44.49 -34.70
CA LEU A 4 8.18 -43.16 -34.63
C LEU A 4 7.52 -42.88 -33.27
N ALA A 5 7.06 -43.92 -32.55
CA ALA A 5 6.36 -43.76 -31.29
C ALA A 5 7.20 -43.06 -30.19
N PRO A 6 8.50 -43.37 -30.01
CA PRO A 6 9.35 -42.66 -29.04
C PRO A 6 9.52 -41.17 -29.38
N PHE A 7 9.65 -40.82 -30.66
CA PHE A 7 9.78 -39.42 -31.09
C PHE A 7 8.48 -38.63 -30.89
N VAL A 8 7.35 -39.23 -31.22
CA VAL A 8 6.03 -38.61 -30.99
C VAL A 8 5.79 -38.42 -29.48
N ALA A 9 6.15 -39.40 -28.66
CA ALA A 9 6.04 -39.29 -27.20
C ALA A 9 6.96 -38.19 -26.64
N ALA A 10 8.19 -38.07 -27.13
CA ALA A 10 9.11 -37.01 -26.74
C ALA A 10 8.58 -35.62 -27.13
N ALA A 11 8.12 -35.45 -28.37
CA ALA A 11 7.56 -34.19 -28.86
C ALA A 11 6.29 -33.77 -28.08
N LEU A 12 5.42 -34.73 -27.75
CA LEU A 12 4.25 -34.48 -26.90
C LEU A 12 4.65 -34.07 -25.49
N LYS A 13 5.65 -34.74 -24.90
CA LYS A 13 6.17 -34.38 -23.57
C LYS A 13 6.76 -32.98 -23.56
N ASP A 14 7.57 -32.62 -24.55
CA ASP A 14 8.18 -31.29 -24.65
C ASP A 14 7.13 -30.20 -24.79
N LYS A 15 6.09 -30.44 -25.60
CA LYS A 15 4.95 -29.53 -25.74
C LYS A 15 4.22 -29.33 -24.41
N VAL A 16 3.89 -30.41 -23.70
CA VAL A 16 3.21 -30.33 -22.39
C VAL A 16 4.06 -29.58 -21.37
N VAL A 17 5.36 -29.83 -21.33
CA VAL A 17 6.28 -29.09 -20.43
C VAL A 17 6.32 -27.61 -20.78
N ALA A 18 6.37 -27.26 -22.07
CA ALA A 18 6.35 -25.86 -22.51
C ALA A 18 5.05 -25.15 -22.11
N GLU A 19 3.89 -25.78 -22.33
CA GLU A 19 2.58 -25.25 -21.94
C GLU A 19 2.48 -25.06 -20.42
N LEU A 20 2.94 -26.04 -19.63
CA LEU A 20 2.98 -25.93 -18.17
C LEU A 20 3.89 -24.81 -17.69
N LEU A 21 5.04 -24.60 -18.33
CA LEU A 21 5.94 -23.50 -17.98
C LEU A 21 5.34 -22.14 -18.31
N GLU A 22 4.65 -22.02 -19.44
CA GLU A 22 3.94 -20.79 -19.81
C GLU A 22 2.82 -20.48 -18.81
N GLU A 23 2.02 -21.48 -18.46
CA GLU A 23 0.95 -21.34 -17.48
C GLU A 23 1.51 -21.00 -16.09
N ASN A 24 2.60 -21.64 -15.66
CA ASN A 24 3.27 -21.32 -14.40
C ASN A 24 3.76 -19.86 -14.38
N ARG A 25 4.33 -19.37 -15.49
CA ARG A 25 4.75 -17.96 -15.62
C ARG A 25 3.56 -17.00 -15.62
N ARG A 26 2.42 -17.38 -16.19
CA ARG A 26 1.19 -16.59 -16.19
C ARG A 26 0.62 -16.49 -14.77
N LEU A 27 0.52 -17.62 -14.07
CA LEU A 27 0.04 -17.70 -12.70
C LEU A 27 0.93 -16.91 -11.73
N LYS A 28 2.26 -17.04 -11.86
CA LYS A 28 3.21 -16.22 -11.06
C LYS A 28 2.98 -14.73 -11.24
N ARG A 29 2.82 -14.24 -12.48
CA ARG A 29 2.48 -12.84 -12.73
C ARG A 29 1.14 -12.40 -12.13
N GLN A 30 0.16 -13.31 -12.04
CA GLN A 30 -1.10 -13.03 -11.35
C GLN A 30 -0.89 -12.97 -9.83
N VAL A 31 -0.10 -13.88 -9.25
CA VAL A 31 0.28 -13.84 -7.83
C VAL A 31 1.00 -12.55 -7.48
N ASP A 32 1.98 -12.14 -8.28
CA ASP A 32 2.72 -10.89 -8.09
C ASP A 32 1.81 -9.66 -8.14
N SER A 33 0.74 -9.68 -8.94
CA SER A 33 -0.22 -8.56 -8.99
C SER A 33 -1.14 -8.53 -7.76
N PHE A 34 -1.43 -9.66 -7.13
CA PHE A 34 -2.21 -9.72 -5.88
C PHE A 34 -1.47 -9.14 -4.68
N GLN A 35 -0.13 -9.05 -4.74
CA GLN A 35 0.69 -8.50 -3.65
C GLN A 35 0.89 -6.99 -3.77
N ARG A 36 0.40 -6.36 -4.83
CA ARG A 36 0.69 -4.95 -5.10
C ARG A 36 -0.26 -4.00 -4.40
N VAL A 37 0.29 -2.96 -3.80
CA VAL A 37 -0.47 -1.82 -3.25
C VAL A 37 -0.31 -0.63 -4.18
N ARG A 38 -1.41 0.00 -4.59
CA ARG A 38 -1.40 1.19 -5.44
C ARG A 38 -2.32 2.27 -4.88
N ILE A 39 -1.90 3.51 -5.03
CA ILE A 39 -2.75 4.68 -4.83
C ILE A 39 -2.87 5.35 -6.18
N THR A 40 -4.09 5.47 -6.65
CA THR A 40 -4.39 5.98 -7.98
C THR A 40 -5.42 7.09 -7.92
N GLY A 41 -5.54 7.87 -8.98
CA GLY A 41 -6.72 8.67 -9.23
C GLY A 41 -7.91 7.79 -9.61
N LYS A 42 -9.01 8.45 -9.94
CA LYS A 42 -10.27 7.82 -10.33
C LYS A 42 -10.06 6.82 -11.48
N ASN A 43 -10.67 5.64 -11.37
CA ASN A 43 -10.56 4.56 -12.37
C ASN A 43 -9.13 4.03 -12.57
N GLY A 44 -8.26 4.15 -11.58
CA GLY A 44 -6.91 3.59 -11.64
C GLY A 44 -5.83 4.50 -12.27
N PHE A 45 -6.14 5.75 -12.61
CA PHE A 45 -5.18 6.68 -13.23
C PHE A 45 -5.35 8.14 -12.75
N PRO A 46 -4.25 8.90 -12.53
CA PRO A 46 -2.85 8.47 -12.59
C PRO A 46 -2.47 7.56 -11.43
N VAL A 47 -1.35 6.84 -11.51
CA VAL A 47 -0.81 6.10 -10.36
C VAL A 47 0.11 7.06 -9.59
N TYR A 48 -0.32 7.47 -8.40
CA TYR A 48 0.45 8.39 -7.55
C TYR A 48 1.53 7.66 -6.75
N ALA A 49 1.23 6.45 -6.29
CA ALA A 49 2.18 5.62 -5.55
C ALA A 49 1.92 4.13 -5.78
N GLU A 50 2.98 3.34 -5.82
CA GLU A 50 2.91 1.89 -5.97
C GLU A 50 4.03 1.23 -5.15
N HIS A 51 3.70 0.16 -4.44
CA HIS A 51 4.67 -0.68 -3.75
C HIS A 51 4.17 -2.11 -3.61
N ASP A 52 5.07 -3.04 -3.35
CA ASP A 52 4.75 -4.40 -2.96
C ASP A 52 4.36 -4.47 -1.47
N PHE A 53 3.20 -5.06 -1.17
CA PHE A 53 2.69 -5.34 0.18
C PHE A 53 3.60 -6.31 0.93
N ALA A 54 4.23 -7.26 0.22
CA ALA A 54 5.15 -8.25 0.79
C ALA A 54 6.39 -7.61 1.42
N LEU A 55 6.77 -6.42 0.94
CA LEU A 55 7.88 -5.63 1.47
C LEU A 55 7.50 -4.78 2.69
N GLY A 56 6.24 -4.88 3.15
CA GLY A 56 5.82 -4.27 4.40
C GLY A 56 6.54 -4.84 5.62
N LYS A 57 6.43 -4.15 6.74
CA LYS A 57 7.03 -4.56 8.02
C LYS A 57 6.03 -4.48 9.15
N PRO A 58 6.03 -5.44 10.08
CA PRO A 58 5.25 -5.32 11.30
C PRO A 58 5.85 -4.21 12.19
N THR A 59 4.99 -3.48 12.88
CA THR A 59 5.36 -2.56 13.96
C THR A 59 5.26 -3.25 15.31
N ASP A 60 5.83 -2.66 16.35
CA ASP A 60 5.74 -3.14 17.73
C ASP A 60 4.29 -3.23 18.25
N HIS A 61 3.38 -2.51 17.60
CA HIS A 61 1.94 -2.51 17.92
C HIS A 61 1.14 -3.54 17.09
N GLY A 62 1.83 -4.40 16.34
CA GLY A 62 1.20 -5.43 15.49
C GLY A 62 0.55 -4.88 14.23
N TRP A 63 0.90 -3.66 13.80
CA TRP A 63 0.41 -3.10 12.54
C TRP A 63 1.35 -3.46 11.40
N TRP A 64 0.81 -3.66 10.21
CA TRP A 64 1.62 -3.89 9.01
C TRP A 64 1.78 -2.60 8.24
N VAL A 65 3.01 -2.16 8.03
CA VAL A 65 3.30 -0.88 7.36
C VAL A 65 4.01 -1.13 6.05
N VAL A 66 3.38 -0.69 4.96
CA VAL A 66 3.97 -0.65 3.61
C VAL A 66 4.43 0.78 3.36
N ARG A 67 5.75 0.98 3.27
CA ARG A 67 6.31 2.30 2.92
C ARG A 67 6.23 2.49 1.43
N LEU A 68 5.64 3.60 1.00
CA LEU A 68 5.50 3.96 -0.39
C LEU A 68 6.76 4.74 -0.83
N PRO A 69 7.19 4.59 -2.09
CA PRO A 69 8.32 5.35 -2.60
C PRO A 69 7.94 6.83 -2.63
N THR A 70 8.63 7.64 -1.83
CA THR A 70 8.57 9.10 -1.90
C THR A 70 9.82 9.64 -2.57
N ALA A 71 9.81 10.91 -3.01
CA ALA A 71 10.89 11.50 -3.80
C ALA A 71 12.23 11.48 -3.04
N ALA A 72 12.13 11.47 -1.70
CA ALA A 72 13.27 11.39 -0.79
C ALA A 72 13.84 9.97 -0.58
N THR A 73 13.14 8.91 -1.03
CA THR A 73 13.50 7.51 -0.73
C THR A 73 13.85 6.70 -1.99
N THR A 74 13.62 7.23 -3.19
CA THR A 74 13.95 6.56 -4.45
C THR A 74 15.44 6.62 -4.75
N VAL A 75 16.14 5.50 -4.51
CA VAL A 75 17.52 5.27 -4.96
C VAL A 75 17.56 4.92 -6.47
N SER A 76 16.40 4.75 -7.11
CA SER A 76 16.27 4.39 -8.51
C SER A 76 15.78 5.59 -9.35
N PRO A 77 16.58 6.10 -10.31
CA PRO A 77 16.35 7.38 -10.99
C PRO A 77 15.25 7.38 -12.07
N LEU A 78 14.32 6.41 -12.06
CA LEU A 78 13.40 6.18 -13.18
C LEU A 78 11.92 6.51 -12.89
N VAL A 79 11.53 6.77 -11.63
CA VAL A 79 10.15 7.13 -11.31
C VAL A 79 10.16 8.22 -10.24
N GLU A 80 10.01 9.47 -10.68
CA GLU A 80 9.66 10.57 -9.78
C GLU A 80 8.21 10.35 -9.29
N PRO A 81 7.94 10.46 -7.98
CA PRO A 81 6.59 10.30 -7.48
C PRO A 81 5.73 11.46 -7.96
N ILE A 82 4.58 11.09 -8.51
CA ILE A 82 3.61 12.04 -9.03
C ILE A 82 2.84 12.61 -7.84
N PRO A 83 2.90 13.93 -7.60
CA PRO A 83 2.08 14.53 -6.56
C PRO A 83 0.60 14.35 -6.88
N CYS A 84 -0.21 14.11 -5.85
CA CYS A 84 -1.65 14.16 -5.93
C CYS A 84 -2.12 15.57 -5.62
N PRO A 85 -2.78 16.27 -6.55
CA PRO A 85 -3.41 17.55 -6.25
C PRO A 85 -4.48 17.35 -5.15
N MET A 86 -4.51 18.22 -4.14
CA MET A 86 -5.42 18.10 -2.98
C MET A 86 -6.89 18.03 -3.42
N SER A 87 -7.30 18.75 -4.45
CA SER A 87 -8.67 18.71 -4.98
C SER A 87 -9.06 17.33 -5.52
N GLN A 88 -8.08 16.52 -5.95
CA GLN A 88 -8.26 15.17 -6.45
C GLN A 88 -8.14 14.11 -5.35
N LEU A 89 -7.74 14.50 -4.13
CA LEU A 89 -7.53 13.55 -3.04
C LEU A 89 -8.79 12.73 -2.76
N ALA A 90 -9.97 13.34 -2.78
CA ALA A 90 -11.24 12.64 -2.51
C ALA A 90 -11.58 11.57 -3.56
N ASP A 91 -11.07 11.71 -4.79
CA ASP A 91 -11.29 10.79 -5.90
C ASP A 91 -10.18 9.73 -6.01
N CYS A 92 -9.19 9.77 -5.12
CA CYS A 92 -8.15 8.75 -5.07
C CYS A 92 -8.71 7.41 -4.64
N GLU A 93 -8.13 6.35 -5.20
CA GLU A 93 -8.46 4.96 -4.89
C GLU A 93 -7.21 4.27 -4.35
N VAL A 94 -7.35 3.57 -3.23
CA VAL A 94 -6.34 2.66 -2.69
C VAL A 94 -6.68 1.25 -3.10
N HIS A 95 -5.75 0.63 -3.83
CA HIS A 95 -5.82 -0.72 -4.37
C HIS A 95 -4.88 -1.62 -3.57
N VAL A 96 -5.40 -2.71 -3.02
CA VAL A 96 -4.59 -3.73 -2.33
C VAL A 96 -4.83 -5.07 -3.04
N GLY A 97 -3.82 -5.50 -3.80
CA GLY A 97 -3.96 -6.57 -4.78
C GLY A 97 -5.05 -6.28 -5.80
N ASN A 98 -5.92 -7.26 -6.02
CA ASN A 98 -7.10 -7.15 -6.89
C ASN A 98 -8.42 -7.04 -6.10
N PHE A 99 -8.36 -7.00 -4.78
CA PHE A 99 -9.53 -7.27 -3.94
C PHE A 99 -10.21 -6.02 -3.39
N ARG A 100 -9.50 -4.89 -3.34
CA ARG A 100 -10.00 -3.74 -2.57
C ARG A 100 -9.70 -2.43 -3.26
N ASN A 101 -10.74 -1.77 -3.76
CA ASN A 101 -10.73 -0.36 -4.08
C ASN A 101 -11.38 0.36 -2.90
N MET A 102 -10.61 1.17 -2.19
CA MET A 102 -11.14 2.10 -1.19
C MET A 102 -10.97 3.49 -1.73
N THR A 103 -12.04 4.28 -1.79
CA THR A 103 -11.91 5.68 -2.17
C THR A 103 -11.42 6.48 -0.98
N CYS A 104 -10.65 7.53 -1.21
CA CYS A 104 -10.23 8.44 -0.15
C CYS A 104 -11.43 9.13 0.54
N ARG A 105 -12.58 9.23 -0.14
CA ARG A 105 -13.86 9.63 0.48
C ARG A 105 -14.38 8.63 1.52
N ASP A 106 -14.01 7.35 1.44
CA ASP A 106 -14.39 6.33 2.44
C ASP A 106 -13.62 6.49 3.76
N PHE A 107 -12.65 7.41 3.81
CA PHE A 107 -11.92 7.74 5.02
C PHE A 107 -12.75 8.77 5.80
N GLN A 108 -13.46 8.26 6.81
CA GLN A 108 -14.43 9.03 7.58
C GLN A 108 -13.75 9.98 8.57
N ASP A 109 -12.54 9.63 9.02
CA ASP A 109 -11.79 10.40 9.99
C ASP A 109 -10.46 10.82 9.38
N CYS A 110 -10.21 12.11 9.39
CA CYS A 110 -8.93 12.67 8.99
C CYS A 110 -8.37 13.42 10.18
N PHE A 111 -7.14 13.12 10.59
CA PHE A 111 -6.51 13.83 11.69
C PHE A 111 -5.06 14.16 11.34
N PHE A 112 -4.64 15.32 11.79
CA PHE A 112 -3.24 15.68 11.78
C PHE A 112 -2.58 14.96 12.95
N ASP A 113 -1.55 14.18 12.66
CA ASP A 113 -0.85 13.35 13.65
C ASP A 113 0.03 14.20 14.61
N GLY A 114 0.07 15.52 14.41
CA GLY A 114 0.89 16.44 15.18
C GLY A 114 2.38 16.28 14.91
N ASN A 115 2.75 15.54 13.87
CA ASN A 115 4.13 15.27 13.55
C ASN A 115 4.78 16.53 12.95
N PRO A 116 5.90 17.02 13.50
CA PRO A 116 6.58 18.24 13.01
C PRO A 116 7.07 18.13 11.56
N LYS A 117 7.02 16.93 10.97
CA LYS A 117 7.33 16.68 9.56
C LYS A 117 6.18 16.97 8.61
N GLY A 118 5.02 17.40 9.10
CA GLY A 118 3.93 17.85 8.24
C GLY A 118 3.01 16.74 7.72
N TYR A 119 2.86 15.64 8.47
CA TYR A 119 2.08 14.48 8.02
C TYR A 119 0.60 14.61 8.39
N PHE A 120 -0.30 14.00 7.63
CA PHE A 120 -1.67 13.80 8.11
C PHE A 120 -2.11 12.40 7.75
N SER A 121 -2.99 11.86 8.57
CA SER A 121 -3.48 10.51 8.40
C SER A 121 -4.94 10.55 8.00
N LEU A 122 -5.25 9.85 6.92
CA LEU A 122 -6.61 9.49 6.56
C LEU A 122 -6.87 8.12 7.18
N PHE A 123 -7.94 7.99 7.96
CA PHE A 123 -8.39 6.71 8.53
C PHE A 123 -9.66 6.20 7.85
N ALA A 124 -9.61 4.95 7.40
CA ALA A 124 -10.77 4.26 6.88
C ALA A 124 -11.26 3.20 7.87
N THR A 125 -12.58 3.07 7.93
CA THR A 125 -13.35 2.21 8.84
C THR A 125 -12.98 0.73 8.86
N LYS A 126 -12.10 0.27 7.96
CA LYS A 126 -11.69 -1.13 7.82
C LYS A 126 -10.22 -1.40 8.22
N GLY A 127 -9.68 -0.57 9.12
CA GLY A 127 -8.34 -0.73 9.66
C GLY A 127 -7.23 -0.39 8.67
N LEU A 128 -7.48 0.58 7.79
CA LEU A 128 -6.48 1.09 6.84
C LEU A 128 -6.22 2.56 7.15
N TRP A 129 -4.93 2.90 7.31
CA TRP A 129 -4.49 4.25 7.53
C TRP A 129 -3.59 4.64 6.38
N LEU A 130 -3.88 5.77 5.75
CA LEU A 130 -3.06 6.34 4.70
C LEU A 130 -2.39 7.60 5.25
N CYS A 131 -1.06 7.57 5.29
CA CYS A 131 -0.27 8.70 5.78
C CYS A 131 0.25 9.53 4.61
N CYS A 132 -0.12 10.80 4.62
CA CYS A 132 0.15 11.77 3.59
C CYS A 132 1.06 12.88 4.12
N TYR A 133 1.79 13.58 3.26
CA TYR A 133 2.42 14.87 3.60
C TYR A 133 2.01 15.94 2.60
N LEU A 134 1.97 17.19 3.08
CA LEU A 134 1.72 18.38 2.25
C LEU A 134 3.04 19.00 1.83
N ASP A 135 3.21 19.21 0.53
CA ASP A 135 4.38 19.91 0.01
C ASP A 135 4.27 21.43 0.24
N GLY A 136 5.41 22.09 0.46
CA GLY A 136 5.49 23.54 0.62
C GLY A 136 4.88 24.12 1.91
N VAL A 137 4.36 23.29 2.83
CA VAL A 137 3.78 23.78 4.10
C VAL A 137 4.86 23.86 5.18
N SER A 138 5.09 25.07 5.72
CA SER A 138 6.05 25.28 6.81
C SER A 138 5.55 24.70 8.15
N ASP A 139 6.47 24.31 9.05
CA ASP A 139 6.13 23.77 10.38
C ASP A 139 5.18 24.69 11.18
N PRO A 140 5.36 26.04 11.21
CA PRO A 140 4.40 26.91 11.88
C PRO A 140 2.98 26.86 11.31
N HIS A 141 2.83 26.81 9.98
CA HIS A 141 1.52 26.67 9.33
C HIS A 141 0.91 25.30 9.61
N TYR A 142 1.72 24.24 9.50
CA TYR A 142 1.25 22.90 9.78
C TYR A 142 0.79 22.73 11.24
N ARG A 143 1.48 23.33 12.21
CA ARG A 143 1.01 23.36 13.61
C ARG A 143 -0.29 24.15 13.77
N ALA A 144 -0.52 25.18 12.97
CA ALA A 144 -1.79 25.89 12.95
C ALA A 144 -2.92 24.98 12.44
N LEU A 145 -2.69 24.23 11.37
CA LEU A 145 -3.62 23.20 10.86
C LEU A 145 -3.93 22.14 11.92
N CYS A 146 -2.91 21.63 12.63
CA CYS A 146 -3.10 20.67 13.71
C CYS A 146 -4.01 21.22 14.83
N ARG A 147 -3.83 22.49 15.21
CA ARG A 147 -4.67 23.13 16.23
C ARG A 147 -6.10 23.31 15.76
N ALA A 148 -6.30 23.68 14.50
CA ALA A 148 -7.62 23.85 13.92
C ALA A 148 -8.38 22.52 13.76
N ALA A 149 -7.64 21.42 13.53
CA ALA A 149 -8.19 20.08 13.48
C ALA A 149 -8.85 19.62 14.77
N ALA A 150 -8.51 20.24 15.91
CA ALA A 150 -9.22 19.98 17.17
C ALA A 150 -10.64 20.58 17.20
N THR A 151 -11.00 21.43 16.23
CA THR A 151 -12.23 22.25 16.25
C THR A 151 -13.13 22.11 15.02
N GLN A 152 -12.66 21.48 13.95
CA GLN A 152 -13.41 21.32 12.70
C GLN A 152 -13.60 19.84 12.35
N GLU A 153 -14.66 19.52 11.61
CA GLU A 153 -15.08 18.13 11.35
C GLU A 153 -14.25 17.46 10.24
N THR A 154 -13.71 18.22 9.28
CA THR A 154 -13.01 17.63 8.13
C THR A 154 -11.69 18.32 7.79
N VAL A 155 -10.68 17.54 7.36
CA VAL A 155 -9.39 18.07 6.85
C VAL A 155 -9.58 19.01 5.66
N HIS A 156 -10.58 18.76 4.82
CA HIS A 156 -10.88 19.65 3.70
C HIS A 156 -11.30 21.06 4.16
N GLU A 157 -12.15 21.17 5.18
CA GLU A 157 -12.56 22.45 5.76
C GLU A 157 -11.40 23.16 6.45
N ILE A 158 -10.55 22.41 7.18
CA ILE A 158 -9.39 22.96 7.90
C ILE A 158 -8.43 23.61 6.90
N LEU A 159 -8.13 22.90 5.82
CA LEU A 159 -7.27 23.42 4.77
C LEU A 159 -7.91 24.62 4.08
N ARG A 160 -9.19 24.55 3.70
CA ARG A 160 -9.89 25.67 3.04
C ARG A 160 -9.96 26.92 3.91
N THR A 161 -10.04 26.78 5.23
CA THR A 161 -10.10 27.90 6.18
C THR A 161 -8.73 28.55 6.39
N HIS A 162 -7.64 27.79 6.26
CA HIS A 162 -6.29 28.24 6.57
C HIS A 162 -5.44 28.66 5.38
N PHE A 163 -5.88 28.37 4.16
CA PHE A 163 -5.27 28.83 2.93
C PHE A 163 -6.22 29.85 2.27
N ASP A 164 -5.96 31.15 2.49
CA ASP A 164 -6.82 32.30 2.15
C ASP A 164 -6.88 32.66 0.64
N ASP A 165 -6.06 32.03 -0.20
CA ASP A 165 -6.02 32.22 -1.65
C ASP A 165 -6.23 30.85 -2.32
N PRO A 166 -6.65 30.74 -3.60
CA PRO A 166 -6.56 29.50 -4.34
C PRO A 166 -5.06 29.27 -4.61
N MET A 167 -4.32 28.90 -3.57
CA MET A 167 -3.03 28.25 -3.73
C MET A 167 -3.27 27.15 -4.76
N GLU A 168 -2.53 27.25 -5.87
CA GLU A 168 -2.40 26.18 -6.85
C GLU A 168 -2.42 24.85 -6.10
N ASP A 169 -3.40 24.03 -6.45
CA ASP A 169 -3.86 22.87 -5.71
C ASP A 169 -2.72 22.15 -4.96
N LEU A 170 -2.71 22.27 -3.63
CA LEU A 170 -1.62 21.77 -2.78
C LEU A 170 -1.26 20.33 -3.15
N ASN A 171 0.03 20.06 -3.33
CA ASN A 171 0.49 18.72 -3.67
C ASN A 171 0.55 17.84 -2.43
N VAL A 172 -0.18 16.73 -2.49
CA VAL A 172 -0.20 15.66 -1.51
C VAL A 172 0.68 14.52 -1.98
N TYR A 173 1.51 14.02 -1.08
CA TYR A 173 2.34 12.85 -1.34
C TYR A 173 2.04 11.75 -0.34
N PHE A 174 2.01 10.52 -0.82
CA PHE A 174 1.70 9.35 -0.02
C PHE A 174 2.99 8.71 0.50
N THR A 175 3.07 8.47 1.81
CA THR A 175 4.32 8.00 2.44
C THR A 175 4.27 6.56 2.85
N HIS A 176 3.17 6.12 3.45
CA HIS A 176 2.99 4.75 3.88
C HIS A 176 1.52 4.43 4.07
N LEU A 177 1.22 3.14 3.91
CA LEU A 177 -0.07 2.54 4.24
C LEU A 177 0.12 1.64 5.45
N THR A 178 -0.70 1.86 6.46
CA THR A 178 -0.72 1.06 7.68
C THR A 178 -2.00 0.26 7.73
N PHE A 179 -1.84 -1.04 7.91
CA PHE A 179 -2.93 -1.99 8.04
C PHE A 179 -2.98 -2.44 9.50
N CYS A 180 -4.14 -2.30 10.13
CA CYS A 180 -4.37 -2.72 11.50
C CYS A 180 -5.63 -3.60 11.63
N GLY A 181 -5.68 -4.38 12.70
CA GLY A 181 -6.78 -5.30 12.98
C GLY A 181 -6.80 -6.53 12.07
N GLY A 182 -7.95 -7.22 12.05
CA GLY A 182 -8.09 -8.53 11.40
C GLY A 182 -7.84 -8.53 9.89
N SER A 183 -8.09 -7.41 9.20
CA SER A 183 -7.84 -7.28 7.76
C SER A 183 -6.35 -7.32 7.41
N ALA A 184 -5.49 -6.77 8.27
CA ALA A 184 -4.04 -6.85 8.13
C ALA A 184 -3.54 -8.27 8.36
N SER A 185 -3.98 -8.88 9.47
CA SER A 185 -3.60 -10.24 9.84
C SER A 185 -4.02 -11.27 8.80
N GLU A 186 -5.22 -11.12 8.23
CA GLU A 186 -5.74 -12.02 7.19
C GLU A 186 -4.96 -11.86 5.89
N ALA A 187 -4.66 -10.63 5.45
CA ALA A 187 -3.83 -10.38 4.27
C ALA A 187 -2.40 -10.93 4.43
N ILE A 188 -1.77 -10.72 5.59
CA ILE A 188 -0.44 -11.25 5.92
C ILE A 188 -0.44 -12.79 5.89
N ARG A 189 -1.48 -13.42 6.47
CA ARG A 189 -1.64 -14.88 6.49
C ARG A 189 -1.82 -15.44 5.08
N HIS A 190 -2.66 -14.82 4.25
CA HIS A 190 -2.91 -15.28 2.89
C HIS A 190 -1.69 -15.14 1.98
N LEU A 191 -0.79 -14.22 2.29
CA LEU A 191 0.44 -13.98 1.54
C LEU A 191 1.65 -14.70 2.13
N GLU A 192 1.48 -15.49 3.20
CA GLU A 192 2.55 -16.24 3.89
C GLU A 192 3.77 -15.36 4.27
N LEU A 193 3.53 -14.08 4.58
CA LEU A 193 4.59 -13.07 4.71
C LEU A 193 5.31 -13.10 6.05
N LEU A 194 4.82 -13.88 7.01
CA LEU A 194 5.53 -14.09 8.27
C LEU A 194 6.42 -15.32 8.11
N PRO A 195 7.72 -15.25 8.47
CA PRO A 195 8.50 -16.46 8.62
C PRO A 195 7.79 -17.35 9.63
N GLU A 196 7.63 -18.64 9.32
CA GLU A 196 7.17 -19.63 10.30
C GLU A 196 7.92 -19.37 11.60
N GLN A 197 7.20 -19.00 12.66
CA GLN A 197 7.83 -18.93 13.96
C GLN A 197 8.45 -20.30 14.20
N PRO A 198 9.75 -20.40 14.56
CA PRO A 198 10.33 -21.68 14.89
C PRO A 198 9.47 -22.24 16.01
N HIS A 199 8.79 -23.35 15.73
CA HIS A 199 7.97 -24.06 16.69
C HIS A 199 8.79 -24.21 17.97
N ALA A 200 8.29 -23.62 19.06
CA ALA A 200 8.80 -23.85 20.40
C ALA A 200 8.46 -25.30 20.81
N HIS A 201 9.16 -26.27 20.21
CA HIS A 201 9.25 -27.64 20.67
C HIS A 201 10.59 -27.81 21.36
N ALA A 202 10.63 -27.52 22.66
CA ALA A 202 11.57 -28.12 23.60
C ALA A 202 11.20 -27.73 25.03
N GLN A 203 10.22 -28.41 25.62
CA GLN A 203 10.20 -28.66 27.06
C GLN A 203 9.32 -29.87 27.36
N GLU A 204 9.79 -31.03 26.92
CA GLU A 204 9.59 -32.30 27.64
C GLU A 204 10.97 -32.75 28.15
N ASP A 205 10.95 -33.46 29.28
CA ASP A 205 12.05 -34.13 29.97
C ASP A 205 12.94 -33.33 30.93
N ALA A 206 12.35 -33.01 32.08
CA ALA A 206 13.06 -33.07 33.36
C ALA A 206 12.11 -33.53 34.47
N SER A 207 11.83 -34.83 34.53
CA SER A 207 11.27 -35.50 35.72
C SER A 207 11.69 -36.97 35.70
N LEU A 208 12.94 -37.22 36.09
CA LEU A 208 13.41 -38.47 36.69
C LEU A 208 14.10 -38.12 38.00
#